data_AF-A0A3D8RZI2-F1
#
_entry.id   AF-A0A3D8RZI2-F1
#
_cell.length_a   1.000
_cell.length_b   1.000
_cell.length_c   1.000
_cell.angle_alpha   90.00
_cell.angle_beta   90.00
_cell.angle_gamma   90.00
#
_symmetry.space_group_name_H-M   'P 1'
#
loop_
_entity.id
_entity.type
_entity.pdbx_description
1 polymer ?
#
loop_
_entity_poly.entity_id
_entity_poly.type
_entity_poly.pdbx_seq_one_letter_code
_entity_poly.pdbx_strand_id
1 'polypeptide(L)'
;MKQNYSYDRAKVAEYFSLEATINGMLKNFENLFGLDFEEVTGRANVWHEDVQVYSVWDAEEQGGGFLGYLYLDLYAREGKGESAFNFNLQPGFLKQEGTRQFCSTVLSCSLPKPSSKSPCLLYHWNVVILFHELGHGIHNLVSKTLYARFHGTAVAVDFGEAPSQMLEQWCYIPTFLKSLGQHYSYDSPESFNSWEAKANGAPRPPIQLPDEMIQNIVRLRPTSSASSEAIKDMDLAQEYHKLIREIKMFDIPDQSSEWSRSFSTFPHFVHEYDAGYYSYLFSQAYSTEIFYTAFRSDPMSRKQGLRFRQCVLERGGSQDEMKSLTDFLGRAPTIEPFYESLGLNRDGSEYKDLTLT
;
A
#
# COMPACT_ATOMS: atom_id res chain seq x y z
N MET A 1 12.77 0.02 -22.24
CA MET A 1 11.36 -0.02 -21.78
C MET A 1 10.47 1.16 -22.22
N LYS A 2 10.97 2.33 -22.65
CA LYS A 2 10.11 3.44 -23.14
C LYS A 2 9.46 3.24 -24.52
N GLN A 3 9.88 2.25 -25.32
CA GLN A 3 9.52 2.20 -26.74
C GLN A 3 8.29 1.36 -27.12
N ASN A 4 7.75 0.51 -26.22
CA ASN A 4 6.69 -0.44 -26.62
C ASN A 4 5.31 -0.19 -25.98
N TYR A 5 5.16 0.80 -25.09
CA TYR A 5 3.88 1.09 -24.44
C TYR A 5 3.67 2.61 -24.36
N SER A 6 2.67 3.14 -25.07
CA SER A 6 2.28 4.56 -25.00
C SER A 6 1.54 4.86 -23.69
N TYR A 7 2.27 4.87 -22.57
CA TYR A 7 1.74 5.14 -21.25
C TYR A 7 2.07 6.57 -20.80
N ASP A 8 1.08 7.46 -20.87
CA ASP A 8 1.19 8.84 -20.38
C ASP A 8 0.76 8.91 -18.90
N ARG A 9 1.76 8.90 -18.01
CA ARG A 9 1.59 8.96 -16.55
C ARG A 9 0.83 10.20 -16.10
N ALA A 10 1.03 11.34 -16.76
CA ALA A 10 0.41 12.59 -16.37
C ALA A 10 -1.09 12.57 -16.65
N LYS A 11 -1.51 12.05 -17.81
CA LYS A 11 -2.93 11.88 -18.14
C LYS A 11 -3.65 10.91 -17.21
N VAL A 12 -2.99 9.86 -16.77
CA VAL A 12 -3.56 8.94 -15.78
C VAL A 12 -3.74 9.63 -14.43
N ALA A 13 -2.78 10.46 -14.02
CA ALA A 13 -2.85 11.18 -12.75
C ALA A 13 -4.04 12.15 -12.67
N GLU A 14 -4.55 12.63 -13.80
CA GLU A 14 -5.73 13.50 -13.86
C GLU A 14 -7.01 12.85 -13.31
N TYR A 15 -7.04 11.52 -13.13
CA TYR A 15 -8.17 10.78 -12.56
C TYR A 15 -8.04 10.47 -11.06
N PHE A 16 -6.92 10.85 -10.45
CA PHE A 16 -6.60 10.55 -9.06
C PHE A 16 -6.27 11.84 -8.31
N SER A 17 -7.28 12.69 -8.09
CA SER A 17 -7.12 13.77 -7.11
C SER A 17 -6.99 13.17 -5.71
N LEU A 18 -6.09 13.73 -4.89
CA LEU A 18 -5.74 13.17 -3.58
C LEU A 18 -6.97 12.92 -2.71
N GLU A 19 -7.86 13.90 -2.60
CA GLU A 19 -9.07 13.82 -1.77
C GLU A 19 -10.02 12.72 -2.25
N ALA A 20 -10.35 12.69 -3.54
CA ALA A 20 -11.21 11.65 -4.11
C ALA A 20 -10.59 10.25 -3.92
N THR A 21 -9.27 10.15 -4.12
CA THR A 21 -8.51 8.90 -3.98
C THR A 21 -8.54 8.37 -2.55
N ILE A 22 -8.25 9.22 -1.55
CA ILE A 22 -8.32 8.84 -0.13
C ILE A 22 -9.75 8.43 0.24
N ASN A 23 -10.75 9.20 -0.15
CA ASN A 23 -12.16 8.87 0.13
C ASN A 23 -12.57 7.54 -0.52
N GLY A 24 -12.11 7.28 -1.74
CA GLY A 24 -12.29 6.00 -2.42
C GLY A 24 -11.63 4.86 -1.66
N MET A 25 -10.38 5.02 -1.21
CA MET A 25 -9.67 4.02 -0.42
C MET A 25 -10.38 3.72 0.91
N LEU A 26 -10.80 4.75 1.65
CA LEU A 26 -11.54 4.60 2.91
C LEU A 26 -12.84 3.82 2.69
N LYS A 27 -13.65 4.19 1.68
CA LYS A 27 -14.87 3.43 1.30
C LYS A 27 -14.60 1.97 0.96
N ASN A 28 -13.47 1.69 0.31
CA ASN A 28 -13.08 0.31 0.05
C ASN A 28 -12.79 -0.45 1.35
N PHE A 29 -12.15 0.20 2.33
CA PHE A 29 -11.93 -0.40 3.66
C PHE A 29 -13.23 -0.54 4.47
N GLU A 30 -14.17 0.41 4.37
CA GLU A 30 -15.51 0.29 4.95
C GLU A 30 -16.19 -0.99 4.43
N ASN A 31 -16.14 -1.21 3.11
CA ASN A 31 -16.73 -2.37 2.48
C ASN A 31 -15.98 -3.69 2.81
N LEU A 32 -14.65 -3.71 2.71
CA LEU A 32 -13.88 -4.94 2.88
C LEU A 32 -13.80 -5.36 4.34
N PHE A 33 -13.58 -4.42 5.24
CA PHE A 33 -13.22 -4.70 6.63
C PHE A 33 -14.30 -4.35 7.63
N GLY A 34 -15.45 -3.82 7.19
CA GLY A 34 -16.57 -3.51 8.07
C GLY A 34 -16.21 -2.41 9.06
N LEU A 35 -15.74 -1.30 8.52
CA LEU A 35 -15.33 -0.10 9.25
C LEU A 35 -16.26 1.05 8.88
N ASP A 36 -16.32 2.06 9.74
CA ASP A 36 -16.89 3.37 9.45
C ASP A 36 -15.85 4.45 9.80
N PHE A 37 -15.59 5.36 8.86
CA PHE A 37 -14.68 6.48 9.05
C PHE A 37 -15.46 7.79 9.17
N GLU A 38 -15.31 8.46 10.31
CA GLU A 38 -15.94 9.75 10.56
C GLU A 38 -14.87 10.82 10.69
N GLU A 39 -14.87 11.81 9.77
CA GLU A 39 -13.95 12.94 9.86
C GLU A 39 -14.23 13.75 11.13
N VAL A 40 -13.18 13.99 11.92
CA VAL A 40 -13.26 14.79 13.14
C VAL A 40 -13.30 16.27 12.77
N THR A 41 -14.50 16.80 12.58
CA THR A 41 -14.70 18.23 12.33
C THR A 41 -14.58 19.02 13.63
N GLY A 42 -13.60 19.92 13.74
CA GLY A 42 -13.45 20.82 14.90
C GLY A 42 -12.06 20.74 15.55
N ARG A 43 -12.00 20.82 16.89
CA ARG A 43 -10.71 20.88 17.61
C ARG A 43 -10.13 19.47 17.83
N ALA A 44 -9.42 18.96 16.83
CA ALA A 44 -8.52 17.83 17.01
C ALA A 44 -7.17 18.32 17.58
N ASN A 45 -6.52 17.52 18.43
CA ASN A 45 -5.15 17.80 18.86
C ASN A 45 -4.19 17.29 17.79
N VAL A 46 -3.74 18.18 16.92
CA VAL A 46 -2.86 17.90 15.78
C VAL A 46 -1.57 18.71 15.87
N TRP A 47 -0.49 18.16 15.33
CA TRP A 47 0.82 18.84 15.29
C TRP A 47 0.97 19.81 14.12
N HIS A 48 0.06 19.79 13.15
CA HIS A 48 0.04 20.71 12.02
C HIS A 48 -1.40 20.93 11.54
N GLU A 49 -1.69 22.12 11.01
CA GLU A 49 -3.06 22.51 10.60
C GLU A 49 -3.60 21.71 9.41
N ASP A 50 -2.73 21.17 8.56
CA ASP A 50 -3.15 20.33 7.43
C ASP A 50 -3.41 18.86 7.79
N VAL A 51 -3.21 18.46 9.06
CA VAL A 51 -3.41 17.07 9.46
C VAL A 51 -4.90 16.83 9.63
N GLN A 52 -5.44 15.91 8.84
CA GLN A 52 -6.81 15.43 8.96
C GLN A 52 -6.88 14.29 9.96
N VAL A 53 -8.01 14.16 10.66
CA VAL A 53 -8.22 13.12 11.66
C VAL A 53 -9.57 12.47 11.43
N TYR A 54 -9.59 11.15 11.45
CA TYR A 54 -10.81 10.34 11.40
C TYR A 54 -10.94 9.55 12.69
N SER A 55 -12.13 9.59 13.32
CA SER A 55 -12.54 8.56 14.27
C SER A 55 -12.97 7.33 13.48
N VAL A 56 -12.47 6.16 13.89
CA VAL A 56 -12.72 4.90 13.20
C VAL A 56 -13.52 3.98 14.10
N TRP A 57 -14.57 3.41 13.55
CA TRP A 57 -15.53 2.56 14.25
C TRP A 57 -15.66 1.22 13.53
N ASP A 58 -16.03 0.18 14.29
CA ASP A 58 -16.66 -0.99 13.72
C ASP A 58 -17.99 -0.57 13.08
N ALA A 59 -18.27 -1.07 11.88
CA ALA A 59 -19.59 -0.91 11.28
C ALA A 59 -20.68 -1.47 12.22
N GLU A 60 -21.91 -0.98 12.12
CA GLU A 60 -23.00 -1.35 13.03
C GLU A 60 -23.19 -2.87 13.14
N GLU A 61 -23.09 -3.60 12.01
CA GLU A 61 -23.19 -5.06 12.01
C GLU A 61 -21.99 -5.80 12.64
N GLN A 62 -20.86 -5.11 12.80
CA GLN A 62 -19.69 -5.59 13.55
C GLN A 62 -19.74 -5.18 15.03
N GLY A 63 -20.77 -4.43 15.45
CA GLY A 63 -21.05 -4.07 16.83
C GLY A 63 -20.88 -2.59 17.16
N GLY A 64 -20.53 -1.72 16.19
CA GLY A 64 -20.49 -0.27 16.40
C GLY A 64 -19.40 0.23 17.37
N GLY A 65 -18.43 -0.61 17.71
CA GLY A 65 -17.40 -0.31 18.69
C GLY A 65 -16.37 0.70 18.17
N PHE A 66 -15.96 1.65 19.00
CA PHE A 66 -14.83 2.53 18.67
C PHE A 66 -13.55 1.72 18.49
N LEU A 67 -12.74 2.03 17.48
CA LEU A 67 -11.47 1.34 17.20
C LEU A 67 -10.26 2.22 17.47
N GLY A 68 -10.34 3.50 17.13
CA GLY A 68 -9.23 4.42 17.29
C GLY A 68 -9.30 5.62 16.37
N TYR A 69 -8.15 6.26 16.19
CA TYR A 69 -8.00 7.43 15.32
C TYR A 69 -7.02 7.17 14.18
N LEU A 70 -7.41 7.59 12.97
CA LEU A 70 -6.54 7.65 11.80
C LEU A 70 -6.18 9.11 11.51
N TYR A 71 -4.89 9.43 11.56
CA TYR A 71 -4.34 10.73 11.20
C TYR A 71 -3.80 10.67 9.78
N LEU A 72 -4.11 11.66 8.96
CA LEU A 72 -3.57 11.81 7.62
C LEU A 72 -2.70 13.08 7.57
N ASP A 73 -1.39 12.89 7.46
CA ASP A 73 -0.41 13.96 7.32
C ASP A 73 0.20 13.88 5.92
N LEU A 74 -0.47 14.46 4.92
CA LEU A 74 -0.25 14.11 3.52
C LEU A 74 0.66 15.08 2.75
N TYR A 75 0.83 16.31 3.24
CA TYR A 75 1.51 17.36 2.49
C TYR A 75 2.96 17.58 2.91
N ALA A 76 3.79 17.92 1.92
CA ALA A 76 5.17 18.32 2.12
C ALA A 76 5.22 19.68 2.83
N ARG A 77 6.18 19.82 3.76
CA ARG A 77 6.52 21.07 4.44
C ARG A 77 7.95 21.00 4.97
N GLU A 78 8.53 22.16 5.25
CA GLU A 78 9.88 22.25 5.83
C GLU A 78 10.00 21.41 7.10
N GLY A 79 11.07 20.61 7.20
CA GLY A 79 11.35 19.75 8.35
C GLY A 79 10.60 18.41 8.39
N LYS A 80 9.68 18.13 7.45
CA LYS A 80 9.00 16.83 7.34
C LYS A 80 9.74 15.88 6.38
N GLY A 81 9.85 14.61 6.75
CA GLY A 81 10.45 13.56 5.91
C GLY A 81 9.69 13.32 4.59
N GLU A 82 10.41 12.90 3.55
CA GLU A 82 9.85 12.75 2.19
C GLU A 82 9.10 11.42 1.98
N SER A 83 9.49 10.37 2.71
CA SER A 83 8.92 9.03 2.53
C SER A 83 7.47 8.94 2.99
N ALA A 84 6.69 8.12 2.29
CA ALA A 84 5.42 7.66 2.80
C ALA A 84 5.66 6.54 3.82
N PHE A 85 4.95 6.56 4.94
CA PHE A 85 4.95 5.51 5.94
C PHE A 85 3.69 5.60 6.80
N ASN A 86 3.29 4.47 7.37
CA ASN A 86 2.36 4.43 8.49
C ASN A 86 3.11 4.28 9.81
N PHE A 87 2.75 5.08 10.80
CA PHE A 87 3.32 4.97 12.13
C PHE A 87 2.24 4.87 13.20
N ASN A 88 2.45 3.96 14.15
CA ASN A 88 1.57 3.80 15.29
C ASN A 88 1.94 4.81 16.39
N LEU A 89 1.13 5.85 16.55
CA LEU A 89 1.33 6.87 17.58
C LEU A 89 1.00 6.34 18.98
N GLN A 90 -0.03 5.48 19.07
CA GLN A 90 -0.48 4.92 20.33
C GLN A 90 -1.02 3.50 20.10
N PRO A 91 -0.46 2.48 20.78
CA PRO A 91 -0.93 1.11 20.60
C PRO A 91 -2.27 0.88 21.31
N GLY A 92 -3.09 0.00 20.73
CA GLY A 92 -4.28 -0.54 21.37
C GLY A 92 -3.99 -1.79 22.21
N PHE A 93 -4.52 -1.87 23.43
CA PHE A 93 -4.34 -3.03 24.32
C PHE A 93 -5.39 -3.02 25.44
N LEU A 94 -5.44 -4.09 26.26
CA LEU A 94 -6.32 -4.15 27.43
C LEU A 94 -5.59 -3.60 28.66
N LYS A 95 -6.20 -2.60 29.32
CA LYS A 95 -5.69 -2.04 30.59
C LYS A 95 -5.94 -3.01 31.74
N GLN A 96 -5.24 -2.81 32.85
CA GLN A 96 -5.37 -3.67 34.03
C GLN A 96 -6.80 -3.68 34.60
N GLU A 97 -7.52 -2.58 34.45
CA GLU A 97 -8.90 -2.41 34.91
C GLU A 97 -9.94 -3.04 33.94
N GLY A 98 -9.47 -3.73 32.88
CA GLY A 98 -10.32 -4.42 31.90
C GLY A 98 -10.92 -3.52 30.82
N THR A 99 -10.58 -2.22 30.80
CA THR A 99 -10.97 -1.30 29.72
C THR A 99 -9.95 -1.31 28.58
N ARG A 100 -10.39 -1.00 27.36
CA ARG A 100 -9.50 -0.95 26.20
C ARG A 100 -8.82 0.43 26.07
N GLN A 101 -7.51 0.43 25.83
CA GLN A 101 -6.83 1.56 25.20
C GLN A 101 -7.02 1.44 23.68
N PHE A 102 -7.45 2.51 23.04
CA PHE A 102 -7.66 2.55 21.58
C PHE A 102 -6.41 3.03 20.86
N CYS A 103 -6.24 2.57 19.62
CA CYS A 103 -5.08 2.93 18.81
C CYS A 103 -5.19 4.34 18.24
N SER A 104 -4.05 4.98 18.01
CA SER A 104 -3.95 6.12 17.09
C SER A 104 -2.82 5.83 16.10
N THR A 105 -3.09 5.95 14.82
CA THR A 105 -2.12 5.67 13.75
C THR A 105 -2.07 6.83 12.77
N VAL A 106 -0.92 7.07 12.15
CA VAL A 106 -0.74 8.15 11.18
C VAL A 106 -0.25 7.61 9.86
N LEU A 107 -0.94 7.96 8.77
CA LEU A 107 -0.38 7.94 7.43
C LEU A 107 0.36 9.26 7.21
N SER A 108 1.68 9.19 7.07
CA SER A 108 2.52 10.33 6.69
C SER A 108 3.03 10.16 5.28
N CYS A 109 2.91 11.18 4.44
CA CYS A 109 3.61 11.28 3.15
C CYS A 109 3.88 12.74 2.79
N SER A 110 4.68 13.01 1.76
CA SER A 110 5.06 14.37 1.37
C SER A 110 4.63 14.70 -0.06
N LEU A 111 3.32 14.94 -0.23
CA LEU A 111 2.72 15.34 -1.50
C LEU A 111 2.66 16.87 -1.65
N PRO A 112 2.62 17.41 -2.88
CA PRO A 112 2.42 18.83 -3.09
C PRO A 112 1.04 19.26 -2.56
N LYS A 113 0.97 20.45 -1.94
CA LYS A 113 -0.31 21.03 -1.54
C LYS A 113 -1.16 21.35 -2.77
N PRO A 114 -2.50 21.17 -2.72
CA PRO A 114 -3.38 21.70 -3.73
C PRO A 114 -3.27 23.23 -3.77
N SER A 115 -3.52 23.81 -4.94
CA SER A 115 -3.58 25.26 -5.14
C SER A 115 -4.95 25.64 -5.71
N SER A 116 -5.27 26.93 -5.70
CA SER A 116 -6.47 27.45 -6.37
C SER A 116 -6.53 27.15 -7.87
N LYS A 117 -5.40 26.76 -8.47
CA LYS A 117 -5.26 26.44 -9.89
C LYS A 117 -5.15 24.95 -10.17
N SER A 118 -4.99 24.08 -9.18
CA SER A 118 -4.87 22.64 -9.43
C SER A 118 -5.01 21.85 -8.15
N PRO A 119 -5.79 20.76 -8.13
CA PRO A 119 -5.73 19.79 -7.06
C PRO A 119 -4.37 19.09 -7.04
N CYS A 120 -4.09 18.40 -5.93
CA CYS A 120 -2.97 17.46 -5.85
C CYS A 120 -3.35 16.19 -6.62
N LEU A 121 -2.71 15.97 -7.77
CA LEU A 121 -2.94 14.80 -8.63
C LEU A 121 -1.90 13.72 -8.34
N LEU A 122 -2.34 12.48 -8.25
CA LEU A 122 -1.53 11.34 -7.86
C LEU A 122 -1.15 10.52 -9.09
N TYR A 123 0.15 10.28 -9.27
CA TYR A 123 0.55 9.23 -10.19
C TYR A 123 0.13 7.87 -9.65
N HIS A 124 -0.04 6.87 -10.52
CA HIS A 124 -0.45 5.53 -10.10
C HIS A 124 0.47 4.94 -9.01
N TRP A 125 1.78 5.21 -9.04
CA TRP A 125 2.68 4.78 -7.97
C TRP A 125 2.34 5.41 -6.61
N ASN A 126 1.87 6.67 -6.58
CA ASN A 126 1.40 7.29 -5.35
C ASN A 126 0.16 6.58 -4.82
N VAL A 127 -0.76 6.17 -5.71
CA VAL A 127 -1.96 5.40 -5.35
C VAL A 127 -1.59 4.08 -4.70
N VAL A 128 -0.63 3.34 -5.29
CA VAL A 128 -0.13 2.06 -4.74
C VAL A 128 0.44 2.27 -3.34
N ILE A 129 1.33 3.25 -3.16
CA ILE A 129 1.98 3.49 -1.88
C ILE A 129 0.98 3.97 -0.82
N LEU A 130 0.05 4.87 -1.16
CA LEU A 130 -0.96 5.32 -0.20
C LEU A 130 -1.86 4.16 0.25
N PHE A 131 -2.23 3.26 -0.65
CA PHE A 131 -3.05 2.09 -0.29
C PHE A 131 -2.27 1.08 0.56
N HIS A 132 -0.99 0.88 0.26
CA HIS A 132 -0.06 0.08 1.06
C HIS A 132 0.02 0.62 2.50
N GLU A 133 0.32 1.91 2.66
CA GLU A 133 0.51 2.52 3.98
C GLU A 133 -0.81 2.65 4.76
N LEU A 134 -1.94 2.88 4.08
CA LEU A 134 -3.24 2.76 4.73
C LEU A 134 -3.48 1.32 5.22
N GLY A 135 -3.01 0.32 4.49
CA GLY A 135 -3.06 -1.08 4.90
C GLY A 135 -2.44 -1.32 6.28
N HIS A 136 -1.24 -0.77 6.52
CA HIS A 136 -0.62 -0.78 7.84
C HIS A 136 -1.47 -0.05 8.89
N GLY A 137 -2.06 1.09 8.52
CA GLY A 137 -2.98 1.83 9.38
C GLY A 137 -4.22 1.02 9.78
N ILE A 138 -4.83 0.32 8.83
CA ILE A 138 -5.95 -0.57 9.08
C ILE A 138 -5.53 -1.72 9.99
N HIS A 139 -4.36 -2.32 9.77
CA HIS A 139 -3.83 -3.38 10.64
C HIS A 139 -3.69 -2.91 12.09
N ASN A 140 -3.16 -1.69 12.30
CA ASN A 140 -3.10 -1.07 13.63
C ASN A 140 -4.51 -0.85 14.23
N LEU A 141 -5.44 -0.27 13.47
CA LEU A 141 -6.78 0.07 13.96
C LEU A 141 -7.60 -1.15 14.38
N VAL A 142 -7.55 -2.25 13.61
CA VAL A 142 -8.37 -3.43 13.88
C VAL A 142 -7.73 -4.43 14.85
N SER A 143 -6.45 -4.26 15.18
CA SER A 143 -5.72 -5.15 16.09
C SER A 143 -6.31 -5.18 17.51
N LYS A 144 -6.69 -6.38 17.97
CA LYS A 144 -7.32 -6.62 19.28
C LYS A 144 -6.42 -7.45 20.18
N THR A 145 -5.31 -6.85 20.62
CA THR A 145 -4.32 -7.52 21.48
C THR A 145 -4.55 -7.26 22.97
N LEU A 146 -4.00 -8.17 23.80
CA LEU A 146 -3.94 -8.05 25.25
C LEU A 146 -2.81 -7.12 25.70
N TYR A 147 -1.63 -7.27 25.09
CA TYR A 147 -0.42 -6.52 25.44
C TYR A 147 0.01 -5.59 24.32
N ALA A 148 0.45 -4.38 24.67
CA ALA A 148 0.90 -3.37 23.72
C ALA A 148 2.05 -3.83 22.82
N ARG A 149 2.96 -4.68 23.33
CA ARG A 149 4.10 -5.22 22.56
C ARG A 149 3.68 -5.97 21.30
N PHE A 150 2.48 -6.53 21.26
CA PHE A 150 1.99 -7.34 20.13
C PHE A 150 1.00 -6.58 19.25
N HIS A 151 0.73 -5.31 19.55
CA HIS A 151 -0.33 -4.57 18.88
C HIS A 151 0.06 -4.18 17.44
N GLY A 152 -0.91 -4.29 16.53
CA GLY A 152 -0.76 -3.76 15.18
C GLY A 152 0.25 -4.54 14.36
N THR A 153 1.10 -3.80 13.66
CA THR A 153 2.16 -4.33 12.81
C THR A 153 3.38 -4.88 13.58
N ALA A 154 3.29 -5.05 14.91
CA ALA A 154 4.32 -5.69 15.73
C ALA A 154 4.32 -7.23 15.55
N VAL A 155 4.45 -7.67 14.30
CA VAL A 155 4.52 -9.07 13.83
C VAL A 155 5.95 -9.40 13.39
N ALA A 156 6.18 -10.65 12.96
CA ALA A 156 7.44 -11.04 12.34
C ALA A 156 7.76 -10.17 11.10
N VAL A 157 9.03 -9.77 10.97
CA VAL A 157 9.51 -8.85 9.92
C VAL A 157 9.24 -9.39 8.51
N ASP A 158 9.29 -10.72 8.34
CA ASP A 158 9.00 -11.42 7.09
C ASP A 158 7.51 -11.56 6.75
N PHE A 159 6.63 -11.19 7.68
CA PHE A 159 5.18 -11.15 7.50
C PHE A 159 4.60 -9.73 7.49
N GLY A 160 5.26 -8.76 8.12
CA GLY A 160 4.73 -7.40 8.33
C GLY A 160 4.22 -6.70 7.08
N GLU A 161 4.86 -6.94 5.94
CA GLU A 161 4.48 -6.35 4.64
C GLU A 161 3.43 -7.16 3.88
N ALA A 162 3.12 -8.39 4.28
CA ALA A 162 2.18 -9.25 3.55
C ALA A 162 0.77 -8.64 3.49
N PRO A 163 0.19 -8.09 4.59
CA PRO A 163 -1.12 -7.44 4.52
C PRO A 163 -1.16 -6.19 3.62
N SER A 164 -0.14 -5.33 3.66
CA SER A 164 -0.07 -4.10 2.87
C SER A 164 0.19 -4.40 1.39
N GLN A 165 1.12 -5.32 1.08
CA GLN A 165 1.38 -5.77 -0.30
C GLN A 165 0.19 -6.52 -0.92
N MET A 166 -0.62 -7.20 -0.10
CA MET A 166 -1.86 -7.81 -0.58
C MET A 166 -2.81 -6.72 -1.09
N LEU A 167 -2.92 -5.61 -0.38
CA LEU A 167 -3.75 -4.49 -0.77
C LEU A 167 -3.27 -3.84 -2.08
N GLU A 168 -1.96 -3.78 -2.35
CA GLU A 168 -1.43 -3.27 -3.62
C GLU A 168 -2.01 -3.96 -4.86
N GLN A 169 -2.43 -5.23 -4.73
CA GLN A 169 -3.07 -5.99 -5.81
C GLN A 169 -4.32 -5.28 -6.35
N TRP A 170 -5.10 -4.63 -5.48
CA TRP A 170 -6.30 -3.88 -5.86
C TRP A 170 -5.97 -2.71 -6.80
N CYS A 171 -4.80 -2.09 -6.65
CA CYS A 171 -4.35 -1.01 -7.54
C CYS A 171 -4.08 -1.47 -8.98
N TYR A 172 -4.26 -2.75 -9.29
CA TYR A 172 -4.22 -3.31 -10.64
C TYR A 172 -5.54 -3.95 -11.07
N ILE A 173 -6.62 -3.75 -10.30
CA ILE A 173 -7.97 -4.23 -10.64
C ILE A 173 -8.75 -3.09 -11.31
N PRO A 174 -9.30 -3.30 -12.53
CA PRO A 174 -10.01 -2.25 -13.27
C PRO A 174 -11.16 -1.59 -12.50
N THR A 175 -12.00 -2.38 -11.85
CA THR A 175 -13.16 -1.89 -11.10
C THR A 175 -12.73 -1.08 -9.87
N PHE A 176 -11.67 -1.50 -9.20
CA PHE A 176 -11.10 -0.76 -8.07
C PHE A 176 -10.52 0.58 -8.52
N LEU A 177 -9.69 0.61 -9.57
CA LEU A 177 -9.10 1.84 -10.08
C LEU A 177 -10.17 2.87 -10.48
N LYS A 178 -11.27 2.43 -11.08
CA LYS A 178 -12.42 3.30 -11.39
C LYS A 178 -13.19 3.77 -10.15
N SER A 179 -13.12 3.03 -9.04
CA SER A 179 -13.79 3.40 -7.78
C SER A 179 -13.04 4.48 -6.98
N LEU A 180 -11.74 4.66 -7.25
CA LEU A 180 -10.91 5.60 -6.51
C LEU A 180 -11.13 7.07 -6.88
N GLY A 181 -11.78 7.35 -8.00
CA GLY A 181 -11.97 8.74 -8.40
C GLY A 181 -12.50 8.90 -9.81
N GLN A 182 -12.42 10.14 -10.25
CA GLN A 182 -12.88 10.61 -11.55
C GLN A 182 -11.90 11.65 -12.07
N HIS A 183 -12.04 12.03 -13.34
CA HIS A 183 -11.23 13.10 -13.90
C HIS A 183 -11.41 14.41 -13.12
N TYR A 184 -10.32 15.04 -12.68
CA TYR A 184 -10.33 16.14 -11.72
C TYR A 184 -11.17 17.34 -12.15
N SER A 185 -11.36 17.53 -13.46
CA SER A 185 -12.25 18.57 -13.98
C SER A 185 -13.67 18.47 -13.41
N TYR A 186 -14.11 17.30 -12.94
CA TYR A 186 -15.45 17.04 -12.38
C TYR A 186 -15.52 17.20 -10.86
N ASP A 187 -14.40 17.46 -10.18
CA ASP A 187 -14.36 17.53 -8.71
C ASP A 187 -15.04 18.80 -8.17
N SER A 188 -14.87 19.93 -8.87
CA SER A 188 -15.49 21.20 -8.50
C SER A 188 -15.55 22.18 -9.69
N PRO A 189 -16.35 23.26 -9.61
CA PRO A 189 -16.33 24.35 -10.59
C PRO A 189 -14.95 24.96 -10.80
N GLU A 190 -14.15 25.11 -9.74
CA GLU A 190 -12.79 25.65 -9.78
C GLU A 190 -11.85 24.72 -10.55
N SER A 191 -11.95 23.42 -10.31
CA SER A 191 -11.17 22.40 -11.02
C SER A 191 -11.54 22.34 -12.51
N PHE A 192 -12.84 22.49 -12.84
CA PHE A 192 -13.29 22.62 -14.22
C PHE A 192 -12.68 23.85 -14.92
N ASN A 193 -12.76 25.03 -14.30
CA ASN A 193 -12.23 26.27 -14.87
C ASN A 193 -10.71 26.20 -15.08
N SER A 194 -9.97 25.58 -14.13
CA SER A 194 -8.53 25.36 -14.28
C SER A 194 -8.20 24.44 -15.46
N TRP A 195 -8.93 23.34 -15.60
CA TRP A 195 -8.78 22.42 -16.71
C TRP A 195 -9.07 23.11 -18.05
N GLU A 196 -10.20 23.81 -18.15
CA GLU A 196 -10.66 24.47 -19.38
C GLU A 196 -9.63 25.50 -19.88
N ALA A 197 -9.03 26.27 -18.97
CA ALA A 197 -7.98 27.24 -19.30
C ALA A 197 -6.73 26.60 -19.94
N LYS A 198 -6.46 25.32 -19.66
CA LYS A 198 -5.32 24.56 -20.23
C LYS A 198 -5.71 23.72 -21.44
N ALA A 199 -6.99 23.39 -21.58
CA ALA A 199 -7.52 22.49 -22.61
C ALA A 199 -7.38 23.03 -24.03
N ASN A 200 -7.26 24.37 -24.19
CA ASN A 200 -7.09 25.04 -25.48
C ASN A 200 -8.13 24.58 -26.54
N GLY A 201 -9.39 24.46 -26.14
CA GLY A 201 -10.51 24.03 -26.99
C GLY A 201 -10.68 22.51 -27.14
N ALA A 202 -9.88 21.69 -26.45
CA ALA A 202 -10.09 20.25 -26.39
C ALA A 202 -11.40 19.89 -25.66
N PRO A 203 -12.11 18.81 -26.05
CA PRO A 203 -13.30 18.35 -25.34
C PRO A 203 -12.93 17.87 -23.93
N ARG A 204 -13.85 18.05 -22.99
CA ARG A 204 -13.70 17.55 -21.62
C ARG A 204 -13.49 16.03 -21.62
N PRO A 205 -12.47 15.50 -20.92
CA PRO A 205 -12.22 14.07 -20.85
C PRO A 205 -13.42 13.31 -20.25
N PRO A 206 -13.53 11.99 -20.50
CA PRO A 206 -14.51 11.15 -19.83
C PRO A 206 -14.39 11.26 -18.30
N ILE A 207 -15.51 11.11 -17.59
CA ILE A 207 -15.53 11.17 -16.13
C ILE A 207 -14.73 10.03 -15.49
N GLN A 208 -14.85 8.81 -16.02
CA GLN A 208 -14.14 7.63 -15.53
C GLN A 208 -12.85 7.36 -16.31
N LEU A 209 -11.87 6.77 -15.63
CA LEU A 209 -10.61 6.32 -16.23
C LEU A 209 -10.89 5.34 -17.40
N PRO A 210 -10.44 5.66 -18.64
CA PRO A 210 -10.69 4.80 -19.80
C PRO A 210 -10.04 3.41 -19.67
N ASP A 211 -10.71 2.38 -20.19
CA ASP A 211 -10.24 0.98 -20.12
C ASP A 211 -8.86 0.78 -20.75
N GLU A 212 -8.54 1.51 -21.82
CA GLU A 212 -7.23 1.46 -22.46
C GLU A 212 -6.11 1.94 -21.52
N MET A 213 -6.36 2.98 -20.72
CA MET A 213 -5.39 3.46 -19.72
C MET A 213 -5.22 2.45 -18.60
N ILE A 214 -6.30 1.80 -18.17
CA ILE A 214 -6.27 0.74 -17.16
C ILE A 214 -5.43 -0.45 -17.66
N GLN A 215 -5.66 -0.91 -18.89
CA GLN A 215 -4.89 -2.02 -19.47
C GLN A 215 -3.39 -1.71 -19.50
N ASN A 216 -3.01 -0.45 -19.76
CA ASN A 216 -1.61 -0.02 -19.72
C ASN A 216 -1.03 -0.02 -18.30
N ILE A 217 -1.80 0.32 -17.27
CA ILE A 217 -1.39 0.21 -15.86
C ILE A 217 -1.15 -1.25 -15.49
N VAL A 218 -2.10 -2.14 -15.81
CA VAL A 218 -2.04 -3.57 -15.49
C VAL A 218 -0.80 -4.22 -16.12
N ARG A 219 -0.47 -3.86 -17.36
CA ARG A 219 0.71 -4.38 -18.08
C ARG A 219 2.06 -3.94 -17.50
N LEU A 220 2.09 -2.87 -16.70
CA LEU A 220 3.33 -2.33 -16.11
C LEU A 220 3.60 -2.83 -14.68
N ARG A 221 2.79 -3.78 -14.19
CA ARG A 221 2.97 -4.38 -12.87
C ARG A 221 4.39 -4.94 -12.71
N PRO A 222 5.21 -4.43 -11.77
CA PRO A 222 6.57 -4.89 -11.60
C PRO A 222 6.60 -6.30 -11.01
N THR A 223 7.44 -7.16 -11.59
CA THR A 223 7.78 -8.49 -11.06
C THR A 223 9.11 -8.38 -10.32
N SER A 224 9.17 -8.88 -9.10
CA SER A 224 10.37 -8.89 -8.26
C SER A 224 10.94 -10.31 -8.19
N SER A 225 12.27 -10.41 -8.16
CA SER A 225 12.99 -11.68 -7.95
C SER A 225 14.22 -11.41 -7.10
N ALA A 226 14.41 -12.16 -6.02
CA ALA A 226 15.74 -12.34 -5.41
C ALA A 226 15.85 -13.69 -4.69
N SER A 227 17.08 -14.17 -4.58
CA SER A 227 17.52 -15.35 -3.84
C SER A 227 18.62 -14.97 -2.84
N SER A 228 18.76 -15.73 -1.75
CA SER A 228 19.63 -15.40 -0.61
C SER A 228 20.61 -16.52 -0.24
N GLU A 229 21.90 -16.22 -0.17
CA GLU A 229 22.96 -16.83 0.66
C GLU A 229 24.26 -16.01 0.42
N ALA A 230 25.22 -15.75 1.31
CA ALA A 230 25.51 -15.98 2.72
C ALA A 230 26.57 -14.93 3.12
N ILE A 231 26.61 -14.41 4.35
CA ILE A 231 27.62 -13.39 4.71
C ILE A 231 28.14 -13.59 6.14
N LYS A 232 29.46 -13.75 6.25
CA LYS A 232 30.20 -13.31 7.44
C LYS A 232 31.51 -12.52 7.20
N ASP A 233 31.97 -12.31 5.97
CA ASP A 233 33.15 -11.46 5.69
C ASP A 233 33.03 -10.71 4.33
N MET A 234 31.90 -10.05 4.08
CA MET A 234 31.61 -9.46 2.75
C MET A 234 31.93 -7.96 2.69
N ASP A 235 32.63 -7.53 1.64
CA ASP A 235 32.70 -6.13 1.22
C ASP A 235 31.36 -5.72 0.59
N LEU A 236 30.56 -4.96 1.33
CA LEU A 236 29.20 -4.54 0.94
C LEU A 236 29.16 -3.74 -0.36
N ALA A 237 30.20 -2.95 -0.66
CA ALA A 237 30.23 -2.15 -1.89
C ALA A 237 30.51 -3.04 -3.10
N GLN A 238 31.47 -3.96 -2.96
CA GLN A 238 31.83 -4.90 -4.00
C GLN A 238 30.70 -5.88 -4.31
N GLU A 239 30.02 -6.41 -3.27
CA GLU A 239 28.91 -7.32 -3.50
C GLU A 239 27.68 -6.60 -4.06
N TYR A 240 27.36 -5.39 -3.59
CA TYR A 240 26.26 -4.61 -4.16
C TYR A 240 26.46 -4.37 -5.66
N HIS A 241 27.68 -4.01 -6.08
CA HIS A 241 28.02 -3.85 -7.50
C HIS A 241 27.99 -5.16 -8.28
N LYS A 242 28.46 -6.26 -7.69
CA LYS A 242 28.37 -7.61 -8.28
C LYS A 242 26.93 -8.04 -8.49
N LEU A 243 26.07 -7.93 -7.47
CA LEU A 243 24.65 -8.30 -7.55
C LEU A 243 23.86 -7.43 -8.55
N ILE A 244 24.16 -6.13 -8.69
CA ILE A 244 23.55 -5.32 -9.75
C ILE A 244 23.95 -5.81 -11.14
N ARG A 245 25.20 -6.22 -11.34
CA ARG A 245 25.64 -6.78 -12.63
C ARG A 245 25.01 -8.14 -12.90
N GLU A 246 25.05 -9.04 -11.92
CA GLU A 246 24.58 -10.42 -12.07
C GLU A 246 23.05 -10.50 -12.18
N ILE A 247 22.31 -9.73 -11.37
CA ILE A 247 20.85 -9.79 -11.28
C ILE A 247 20.17 -8.76 -12.19
N LYS A 248 20.64 -7.51 -12.19
CA LYS A 248 20.00 -6.42 -12.94
C LYS A 248 20.58 -6.22 -14.35
N MET A 249 21.67 -6.91 -14.70
CA MET A 249 22.33 -6.84 -16.01
C MET A 249 22.69 -5.41 -16.47
N PHE A 250 22.95 -4.50 -15.52
CA PHE A 250 23.44 -3.14 -15.81
C PHE A 250 24.92 -3.01 -15.47
N ASP A 251 25.71 -2.49 -16.41
CA ASP A 251 27.08 -2.07 -16.16
C ASP A 251 27.08 -0.74 -15.39
N ILE A 252 27.64 -0.74 -14.18
CA ILE A 252 27.90 0.47 -13.41
C ILE A 252 29.23 1.07 -13.92
N PRO A 253 29.25 2.32 -14.40
CA PRO A 253 30.47 2.97 -14.83
C PRO A 253 31.43 3.20 -13.65
N ASP A 254 32.67 2.75 -13.82
CA ASP A 254 33.83 2.95 -12.96
C ASP A 254 33.85 2.22 -11.60
N GLN A 255 34.94 1.49 -11.36
CA GLN A 255 35.19 0.64 -10.18
C GLN A 255 36.06 1.34 -9.11
N SER A 256 36.27 2.65 -9.23
CA SER A 256 36.84 3.43 -8.14
C SER A 256 35.83 3.44 -6.99
N SER A 257 36.24 2.93 -5.83
CA SER A 257 35.45 2.72 -4.60
C SER A 257 34.81 3.99 -4.01
N GLU A 258 34.86 5.11 -4.73
CA GLU A 258 34.44 6.42 -4.25
C GLU A 258 33.12 6.91 -4.85
N TRP A 259 32.68 6.42 -6.02
CA TRP A 259 31.56 7.05 -6.76
C TRP A 259 30.15 6.52 -6.47
N SER A 260 30.00 5.31 -5.92
CA SER A 260 28.69 4.71 -5.70
C SER A 260 28.57 4.10 -4.30
N ARG A 261 28.27 4.94 -3.32
CA ARG A 261 27.75 4.50 -2.01
C ARG A 261 26.22 4.55 -1.97
N SER A 262 25.54 4.14 -3.04
CA SER A 262 24.06 4.15 -3.07
C SER A 262 23.44 3.30 -1.94
N PHE A 263 24.18 2.33 -1.41
CA PHE A 263 23.81 1.60 -0.20
C PHE A 263 23.80 2.48 1.06
N SER A 264 24.61 3.55 1.16
CA SER A 264 24.60 4.48 2.29
C SER A 264 23.42 5.44 2.28
N THR A 265 22.70 5.52 1.16
CA THR A 265 21.42 6.24 1.04
C THR A 265 20.22 5.32 1.18
N PHE A 266 20.42 4.05 1.55
CA PHE A 266 19.37 3.07 1.71
C PHE A 266 18.93 2.97 3.18
N PRO A 267 17.81 3.63 3.57
CA PRO A 267 17.42 3.76 4.97
C PRO A 267 17.09 2.42 5.62
N HIS A 268 16.63 1.42 4.87
CA HIS A 268 16.26 0.11 5.42
C HIS A 268 17.41 -0.61 6.14
N PHE A 269 18.69 -0.27 5.89
CA PHE A 269 19.81 -0.81 6.67
C PHE A 269 19.92 -0.27 8.10
N VAL A 270 19.27 0.85 8.42
CA VAL A 270 19.35 1.50 9.75
C VAL A 270 17.98 1.68 10.41
N HIS A 271 16.89 1.32 9.71
CA HIS A 271 15.52 1.40 10.18
C HIS A 271 14.88 0.01 10.22
N GLU A 272 15.30 -0.84 11.17
CA GLU A 272 14.64 -2.12 11.55
C GLU A 272 14.67 -3.27 10.51
N TYR A 273 15.20 -3.04 9.30
CA TYR A 273 15.32 -4.04 8.22
C TYR A 273 16.78 -4.44 7.93
N ASP A 274 17.70 -4.28 8.87
CA ASP A 274 19.16 -4.42 8.73
C ASP A 274 19.65 -5.84 8.36
N ALA A 275 18.78 -6.84 8.46
CA ALA A 275 18.90 -8.13 7.77
C ALA A 275 17.52 -8.64 7.30
N GLY A 276 16.54 -7.74 7.20
CA GLY A 276 15.13 -8.05 7.00
C GLY A 276 14.63 -7.78 5.59
N TYR A 277 15.37 -7.08 4.72
CA TYR A 277 14.84 -6.62 3.43
C TYR A 277 14.39 -7.74 2.47
N TYR A 278 14.82 -8.99 2.69
CA TYR A 278 14.28 -10.16 1.97
C TYR A 278 12.78 -10.38 2.25
N SER A 279 12.27 -9.86 3.37
CA SER A 279 10.87 -9.93 3.79
C SER A 279 9.93 -9.45 2.71
N TYR A 280 10.30 -8.41 1.96
CA TYR A 280 9.46 -7.86 0.89
C TYR A 280 9.09 -8.91 -0.16
N LEU A 281 9.97 -9.88 -0.45
CA LEU A 281 9.69 -10.97 -1.40
C LEU A 281 8.84 -12.08 -0.78
N PHE A 282 9.15 -12.48 0.46
CA PHE A 282 8.37 -13.49 1.18
C PHE A 282 6.95 -13.00 1.46
N SER A 283 6.81 -11.76 1.90
CA SER A 283 5.54 -11.05 2.04
C SER A 283 4.81 -10.94 0.70
N GLN A 284 5.52 -10.81 -0.43
CA GLN A 284 4.88 -10.81 -1.75
C GLN A 284 4.31 -12.18 -2.12
N ALA A 285 4.99 -13.26 -1.74
CA ALA A 285 4.48 -14.60 -1.92
C ALA A 285 3.23 -14.84 -1.06
N TYR A 286 3.27 -14.51 0.23
CA TYR A 286 2.12 -14.64 1.13
C TYR A 286 0.95 -13.77 0.70
N SER A 287 1.20 -12.52 0.34
CA SER A 287 0.15 -11.60 -0.12
C SER A 287 -0.53 -12.08 -1.39
N THR A 288 0.24 -12.62 -2.34
CA THR A 288 -0.29 -13.18 -3.58
C THR A 288 -1.11 -14.44 -3.31
N GLU A 289 -0.64 -15.32 -2.43
CA GLU A 289 -1.38 -16.51 -1.98
C GLU A 289 -2.74 -16.13 -1.35
N ILE A 290 -2.75 -15.15 -0.44
CA ILE A 290 -3.97 -14.63 0.19
C ILE A 290 -4.91 -14.07 -0.88
N PHE A 291 -4.41 -13.19 -1.76
CA PHE A 291 -5.22 -12.54 -2.78
C PHE A 291 -5.80 -13.55 -3.78
N TYR A 292 -4.98 -14.46 -4.30
CA TYR A 292 -5.40 -15.43 -5.32
C TYR A 292 -6.43 -16.42 -4.77
N THR A 293 -6.27 -16.83 -3.52
CA THR A 293 -7.16 -17.80 -2.87
C THR A 293 -8.50 -17.18 -2.47
N ALA A 294 -8.48 -15.96 -1.92
CA ALA A 294 -9.67 -15.39 -1.29
C ALA A 294 -10.35 -14.28 -2.10
N PHE A 295 -9.61 -13.52 -2.91
CA PHE A 295 -10.09 -12.27 -3.51
C PHE A 295 -10.06 -12.27 -5.04
N ARG A 296 -9.26 -13.09 -5.71
CA ARG A 296 -9.16 -13.05 -7.18
C ARG A 296 -10.49 -13.24 -7.90
N SER A 297 -11.35 -14.14 -7.42
CA SER A 297 -12.66 -14.38 -8.04
C SER A 297 -13.68 -13.28 -7.72
N ASP A 298 -13.54 -12.62 -6.57
CA ASP A 298 -14.41 -11.55 -6.11
C ASP A 298 -13.59 -10.58 -5.23
N PRO A 299 -12.92 -9.58 -5.85
CA PRO A 299 -12.02 -8.70 -5.12
C PRO A 299 -12.71 -7.84 -4.06
N MET A 300 -14.03 -7.69 -4.15
CA MET A 300 -14.83 -6.87 -3.23
C MET A 300 -15.64 -7.73 -2.25
N SER A 301 -15.26 -9.01 -2.08
CA SER A 301 -15.96 -9.93 -1.19
C SER A 301 -15.84 -9.51 0.28
N ARG A 302 -16.87 -8.82 0.80
CA ARG A 302 -16.97 -8.43 2.23
C ARG A 302 -16.80 -9.63 3.17
N LYS A 303 -17.32 -10.79 2.79
CA LYS A 303 -17.16 -12.04 3.56
C LYS A 303 -15.68 -12.40 3.74
N GLN A 304 -14.89 -12.33 2.67
CA GLN A 304 -13.47 -12.68 2.73
C GLN A 304 -12.65 -11.60 3.41
N GLY A 305 -13.00 -10.32 3.20
CA GLY A 305 -12.40 -9.20 3.92
C GLY A 305 -12.57 -9.30 5.44
N LEU A 306 -13.78 -9.61 5.92
CA LEU A 306 -14.02 -9.84 7.35
C LEU A 306 -13.28 -11.06 7.90
N ARG A 307 -13.19 -12.16 7.13
CA ARG A 307 -12.37 -13.31 7.52
C ARG A 307 -10.89 -12.94 7.61
N PHE A 308 -10.37 -12.18 6.65
CA PHE A 308 -8.97 -11.73 6.65
C PHE A 308 -8.69 -10.84 7.85
N ARG A 309 -9.59 -9.88 8.10
CA ARG A 309 -9.56 -9.04 9.31
C ARG A 309 -9.45 -9.89 10.57
N GLN A 310 -10.38 -10.82 10.81
CA GLN A 310 -10.44 -11.60 12.06
C GLN A 310 -9.31 -12.63 12.23
N CYS A 311 -8.90 -13.29 11.14
CA CYS A 311 -7.88 -14.33 11.19
C CYS A 311 -6.46 -13.77 11.20
N VAL A 312 -6.23 -12.64 10.51
CA VAL A 312 -4.90 -12.08 10.29
C VAL A 312 -4.74 -10.78 11.06
N LEU A 313 -5.50 -9.74 10.72
CA LEU A 313 -5.24 -8.39 11.23
C LEU A 313 -5.56 -8.21 12.72
N GLU A 314 -6.67 -8.76 13.21
CA GLU A 314 -7.10 -8.59 14.60
C GLU A 314 -6.12 -9.24 15.59
N ARG A 315 -5.28 -10.18 15.12
CA ARG A 315 -4.31 -10.87 15.95
C ARG A 315 -3.10 -10.01 16.27
N GLY A 316 -2.73 -9.05 15.42
CA GLY A 316 -1.41 -8.42 15.48
C GLY A 316 -0.32 -9.48 15.66
N GLY A 317 0.71 -9.17 16.45
CA GLY A 317 1.74 -10.13 16.84
C GLY A 317 1.38 -11.08 17.99
N SER A 318 0.10 -11.21 18.37
CA SER A 318 -0.30 -12.07 19.50
C SER A 318 -0.50 -13.53 19.12
N GLN A 319 -0.43 -13.85 17.84
CA GLN A 319 -0.50 -15.20 17.29
C GLN A 319 0.58 -15.37 16.24
N ASP A 320 1.17 -16.56 16.19
CA ASP A 320 2.09 -16.96 15.12
C ASP A 320 1.44 -16.74 13.73
N GLU A 321 2.16 -16.06 12.85
CA GLU A 321 1.66 -15.57 11.58
C GLU A 321 1.36 -16.71 10.61
N MET A 322 2.15 -17.79 10.67
CA MET A 322 1.90 -19.00 9.87
C MET A 322 0.64 -19.72 10.33
N LYS A 323 0.35 -19.71 11.64
CA LYS A 323 -0.94 -20.14 12.16
C LYS A 323 -2.08 -19.23 11.65
N SER A 324 -1.93 -17.91 11.70
CA SER A 324 -2.93 -16.95 11.20
C SER A 324 -3.23 -17.16 9.72
N LEU A 325 -2.19 -17.35 8.89
CA LEU A 325 -2.32 -17.70 7.48
C LEU A 325 -3.01 -19.04 7.27
N THR A 326 -2.62 -20.07 8.02
CA THR A 326 -3.22 -21.41 7.90
C THR A 326 -4.69 -21.40 8.27
N ASP A 327 -5.06 -20.71 9.35
CA ASP A 327 -6.45 -20.55 9.79
C ASP A 327 -7.29 -19.82 8.72
N PHE A 328 -6.72 -18.80 8.07
CA PHE A 328 -7.39 -18.05 7.01
C PHE A 328 -7.57 -18.87 5.72
N LEU A 329 -6.48 -19.49 5.23
CA LEU A 329 -6.44 -20.27 3.99
C LEU A 329 -7.12 -21.64 4.13
N GLY A 330 -7.23 -22.17 5.34
CA GLY A 330 -7.68 -23.53 5.62
C GLY A 330 -6.63 -24.62 5.32
N ARG A 331 -5.42 -24.22 4.96
CA ARG A 331 -4.25 -25.07 4.67
C ARG A 331 -2.97 -24.24 4.81
N ALA A 332 -1.81 -24.90 4.82
CA ALA A 332 -0.53 -24.20 4.74
C ALA A 332 -0.43 -23.38 3.43
N PRO A 333 0.24 -22.21 3.46
CA PRO A 333 0.43 -21.38 2.27
C PRO A 333 1.35 -22.07 1.26
N THR A 334 1.16 -21.71 -0.01
CA THR A 334 1.87 -22.25 -1.16
C THR A 334 2.55 -21.11 -1.93
N ILE A 335 3.58 -21.43 -2.73
CA ILE A 335 4.29 -20.42 -3.54
C ILE A 335 3.71 -20.32 -4.97
N GLU A 336 2.85 -21.26 -5.33
CA GLU A 336 2.29 -21.43 -6.66
C GLU A 336 1.58 -20.16 -7.19
N PRO A 337 0.73 -19.46 -6.43
CA PRO A 337 0.11 -18.21 -6.90
C PRO A 337 1.11 -17.10 -7.17
N PHE A 338 2.22 -17.06 -6.42
CA PHE A 338 3.28 -16.09 -6.67
C PHE A 338 3.92 -16.35 -8.03
N TYR A 339 4.31 -17.60 -8.35
CA TYR A 339 4.83 -17.94 -9.67
C TYR A 339 3.83 -17.64 -10.79
N GLU A 340 2.54 -17.99 -10.60
CA GLU A 340 1.50 -17.66 -11.56
C GLU A 340 1.41 -16.15 -11.83
N SER A 341 1.51 -15.33 -10.78
CA SER A 341 1.49 -13.86 -10.92
C SER A 341 2.67 -13.29 -11.69
N LEU A 342 3.78 -14.03 -11.78
CA LEU A 342 4.96 -13.70 -12.58
C LEU A 342 4.85 -14.23 -14.03
N GLY A 343 3.76 -14.94 -14.35
CA GLY A 343 3.61 -15.64 -15.62
C GLY A 343 4.46 -16.90 -15.73
N LEU A 344 4.75 -17.57 -14.60
CA LEU A 344 5.61 -18.74 -14.52
C LEU A 344 4.87 -19.96 -13.94
N ASN A 345 5.19 -21.15 -14.45
CA ASN A 345 4.93 -22.41 -13.77
C ASN A 345 6.03 -22.69 -12.74
N ARG A 346 5.78 -23.66 -11.85
CA ARG A 346 6.73 -24.05 -10.79
C ARG A 346 8.08 -24.58 -11.31
N ASP A 347 8.13 -25.03 -12.56
CA ASP A 347 9.34 -25.46 -13.27
C ASP A 347 10.05 -24.31 -14.03
N GLY A 348 9.55 -23.07 -13.92
CA GLY A 348 10.08 -21.89 -14.59
C GLY A 348 9.64 -21.74 -16.05
N SER A 349 8.78 -22.61 -16.56
CA SER A 349 8.20 -22.44 -17.90
C SER A 349 7.16 -21.32 -17.93
N GLU A 350 6.96 -20.69 -19.10
CA GLU A 350 5.94 -19.64 -19.27
C GLU A 350 4.52 -20.18 -19.01
N TYR A 351 3.76 -19.43 -18.22
CA TYR A 351 2.35 -19.68 -17.98
C TYR A 351 1.53 -19.24 -19.20
N LYS A 352 0.79 -20.17 -19.82
CA LYS A 352 0.16 -19.95 -21.14
C LYS A 352 -1.09 -19.06 -21.14
N ASP A 353 -1.68 -18.77 -19.98
CA ASP A 353 -2.87 -17.93 -19.84
C ASP A 353 -2.58 -16.70 -18.95
N LEU A 354 -2.12 -15.61 -19.58
CA LEU A 354 -1.96 -14.29 -18.92
C LEU A 354 -3.17 -13.37 -19.11
N THR A 355 -4.32 -13.91 -19.51
CA THR A 355 -5.57 -13.13 -19.55
C THR A 355 -6.14 -12.96 -18.15
N LEU A 356 -5.65 -11.95 -17.44
CA LEU A 356 -6.38 -11.36 -16.31
C LEU A 356 -7.66 -10.73 -16.87
N THR A 357 -8.78 -11.45 -16.78
CA THR A 357 -10.14 -10.89 -16.92
C THR A 357 -10.50 -10.05 -15.71
#